data_AF-A0A960MAD6-F1
#
_entry.id   AF-A0A960MAD6-F1
#
_cell.length_a   1.000
_cell.length_b   1.000
_cell.length_c   1.000
_cell.angle_alpha   90.00
_cell.angle_beta   90.00
_cell.angle_gamma   90.00
#
_symmetry.space_group_name_H-M   'P 1'
#
loop_
_entity.id
_entity.type
_entity.pdbx_description
1 polymer ?
#
loop_
_entity_poly.entity_id
_entity_poly.type
_entity_poly.pdbx_seq_one_letter_code
_entity_poly.pdbx_strand_id
1 'polypeptide(L)'
;IDYGFSFLTKIGLASIYGNYQSQNKGTVKELANNNDYILINIRNHDHRFSFSPQFFLGLVWGKIFDNWGLSLSLGYESQIWLNLQEIYSSFLETDPRDGKVVLLKRGALGLHGLNAMVELLF
;
A
#
# COMPACT_ATOMS: atom_id res chain seq x y z
N ILE A 1 -33.04 -32.87 2.27
CA ILE A 1 -32.25 -32.38 3.43
C ILE A 1 -31.01 -31.81 2.79
N ASP A 2 -31.01 -30.50 2.59
CA ASP A 2 -30.12 -29.90 1.59
C ASP A 2 -29.02 -29.16 2.34
N TYR A 3 -28.05 -29.93 2.82
CA TYR A 3 -26.78 -29.41 3.32
C TYR A 3 -25.65 -29.81 2.39
N GLY A 4 -24.61 -29.00 2.38
CA GLY A 4 -23.43 -29.21 1.55
C GLY A 4 -22.16 -28.74 2.22
N PHE A 5 -21.04 -29.27 1.74
CA PHE A 5 -19.70 -28.81 2.08
C PHE A 5 -19.00 -28.40 0.79
N SER A 6 -18.23 -27.31 0.84
CA SER A 6 -17.39 -26.88 -0.26
C SER A 6 -16.06 -26.33 0.24
N PHE A 7 -15.09 -26.27 -0.65
CA PHE A 7 -13.85 -25.53 -0.42
C PHE A 7 -13.97 -24.15 -1.03
N LEU A 8 -13.55 -23.13 -0.29
CA LEU A 8 -13.50 -21.76 -0.74
C LEU A 8 -12.05 -21.30 -0.83
N THR A 9 -11.61 -21.04 -2.05
CA THR A 9 -10.35 -20.37 -2.34
C THR A 9 -10.64 -18.97 -2.88
N LYS A 10 -9.99 -17.95 -2.31
CA LYS A 10 -10.03 -16.59 -2.86
C LYS A 10 -8.61 -16.08 -3.04
N ILE A 11 -8.35 -15.49 -4.19
CA ILE A 11 -7.11 -14.78 -4.49
C ILE A 11 -7.52 -13.38 -4.93
N GLY A 12 -7.00 -12.37 -4.24
CA GLY A 12 -7.23 -10.97 -4.53
C GLY A 12 -5.91 -10.24 -4.70
N LEU A 13 -5.94 -9.18 -5.50
CA LEU A 13 -4.82 -8.25 -5.62
C LEU A 13 -5.38 -6.83 -5.60
N ALA A 14 -4.94 -6.04 -4.63
CA ALA A 14 -5.16 -4.61 -4.61
C ALA A 14 -3.85 -3.89 -4.98
N SER A 15 -3.92 -2.82 -5.74
CA SER A 15 -2.78 -1.93 -5.96
C SER A 15 -3.20 -0.47 -5.83
N ILE A 16 -2.30 0.34 -5.28
CA ILE A 16 -2.47 1.76 -5.06
C ILE A 16 -1.22 2.44 -5.58
N TYR A 17 -1.40 3.36 -6.53
CA TYR A 17 -0.34 4.22 -7.02
C TYR A 17 -0.61 5.65 -6.58
N GLY A 18 0.39 6.28 -5.97
CA GLY A 18 0.37 7.67 -5.56
C GLY A 18 1.57 8.41 -6.14
N ASN A 19 1.34 9.62 -6.62
CA ASN A 19 2.39 10.57 -6.95
C ASN A 19 2.23 11.79 -6.06
N TYR A 20 3.29 12.13 -5.33
CA TYR A 20 3.33 13.32 -4.50
C TYR A 20 4.47 14.23 -4.96
N GLN A 21 4.12 15.45 -5.36
CA GLN A 21 5.10 16.46 -5.74
C GLN A 21 5.09 17.56 -4.68
N SER A 22 6.25 17.86 -4.12
CA SER A 22 6.46 18.99 -3.23
C SER A 22 7.54 19.91 -3.78
N GLN A 23 7.29 21.21 -3.72
CA GLN A 23 8.26 22.25 -4.06
C GLN A 23 8.45 23.12 -2.83
N ASN A 24 9.62 23.04 -2.22
CA ASN A 24 9.99 23.90 -1.10
C ASN A 24 10.96 24.97 -1.60
N LYS A 25 10.57 26.23 -1.44
CA LYS A 25 11.46 27.38 -1.65
C LYS A 25 12.03 27.79 -0.30
N GLY A 26 13.33 27.59 -0.11
CA GLY A 26 14.05 28.01 1.07
C GLY A 26 14.96 29.19 0.75
N THR A 27 15.01 30.18 1.64
CA THR A 27 16.00 31.26 1.56
C THR A 27 17.06 30.97 2.62
N VAL A 28 18.31 30.77 2.20
CA VAL A 28 19.43 30.58 3.14
C VAL A 28 20.24 31.86 3.15
N LYS A 29 20.56 32.35 4.35
CA LYS A 29 21.51 33.45 4.52
C LYS A 29 22.91 32.86 4.53
N GLU A 30 23.74 33.30 3.59
CA GLU A 30 25.14 32.92 3.55
C GLU A 30 25.87 33.48 4.79
N LEU A 31 26.61 32.64 5.50
CA LEU A 31 27.36 33.01 6.71
C LEU A 31 28.72 33.65 6.34
N ALA A 32 28.75 34.58 5.38
CA ALA A 32 29.97 35.33 5.04
C ALA A 32 29.65 36.62 4.27
N ASN A 33 29.29 37.66 5.01
CA ASN A 33 29.62 39.05 4.69
C ASN A 33 29.11 39.71 3.39
N ASN A 34 28.01 39.27 2.80
CA ASN A 34 27.25 40.10 1.85
C ASN A 34 25.74 39.85 2.00
N ASN A 35 24.95 40.91 1.83
CA ASN A 35 23.48 40.96 1.95
C ASN A 35 22.73 40.14 0.88
N ASP A 36 23.39 39.21 0.21
CA ASP A 36 22.82 38.44 -0.88
C ASP A 36 22.12 37.19 -0.33
N TYR A 37 20.85 37.06 -0.68
CA TYR A 37 20.03 35.90 -0.34
C TYR A 37 20.13 34.88 -1.47
N ILE A 38 20.56 33.66 -1.17
CA ILE A 38 20.48 32.57 -2.14
C ILE A 38 19.11 31.90 -2.02
N LEU A 39 18.41 31.83 -3.15
CA LEU A 39 17.13 31.13 -3.29
C LEU A 39 17.42 29.66 -3.63
N ILE A 40 17.27 28.78 -2.65
CA ILE A 40 17.36 27.34 -2.89
C ILE A 40 15.96 26.83 -3.23
N ASN A 41 15.82 26.25 -4.41
CA ASN A 41 14.61 25.54 -4.80
C ASN A 41 14.84 24.04 -4.65
N ILE A 42 14.18 23.44 -3.66
CA ILE A 42 14.20 22.00 -3.42
C ILE A 42 12.94 21.43 -4.05
N ARG A 43 13.12 20.62 -5.10
CA ARG A 43 12.02 19.89 -5.73
C ARG A 43 12.08 18.44 -5.30
N ASN A 44 11.01 18.00 -4.64
CA ASN A 44 10.81 16.62 -4.24
C ASN A 44 9.69 15.99 -5.06
N HIS A 45 9.99 14.89 -5.74
CA HIS A 45 8.98 14.02 -6.34
C HIS A 45 9.02 12.67 -5.63
N ASP A 46 7.88 12.20 -5.18
CA ASP A 46 7.73 10.96 -4.43
C ASP A 46 6.71 10.08 -5.15
N HIS A 47 7.19 8.99 -5.74
CA HIS A 47 6.36 7.96 -6.35
C HIS A 47 6.17 6.83 -5.35
N ARG A 48 4.91 6.55 -5.01
CA ARG A 48 4.54 5.47 -4.11
C ARG A 48 3.74 4.44 -4.87
N PHE A 49 4.25 3.23 -4.91
CA PHE A 49 3.55 2.08 -5.42
C PHE A 49 3.36 1.08 -4.29
N SER A 50 2.10 0.84 -3.92
CA SER A 50 1.76 -0.20 -2.96
C SER A 50 0.89 -1.25 -3.63
N PHE A 51 1.14 -2.51 -3.31
CA PHE A 51 0.27 -3.60 -3.73
C PHE A 51 0.08 -4.59 -2.59
N SER A 52 -1.10 -5.19 -2.55
CA SER A 52 -1.52 -6.11 -1.51
C SER A 52 -2.17 -7.34 -2.11
N PRO A 53 -1.43 -8.46 -2.27
CA PRO A 53 -2.04 -9.73 -2.54
C PRO A 53 -2.74 -10.26 -1.29
N GLN A 54 -3.92 -10.84 -1.48
CA GLN A 54 -4.75 -11.47 -0.47
C GLN A 54 -5.05 -12.91 -0.90
N PHE A 55 -4.91 -13.85 0.03
CA PHE A 55 -5.17 -15.26 -0.16
C PHE A 55 -6.08 -15.74 0.96
N PHE A 56 -7.12 -16.48 0.59
CA PHE A 56 -7.99 -17.16 1.52
C PHE A 56 -8.17 -18.60 1.08
N LEU A 57 -8.04 -19.53 2.02
CA LEU A 57 -8.35 -20.93 1.84
C LEU A 57 -9.19 -21.40 3.03
N GLY A 58 -10.38 -21.92 2.77
CA GLY A 58 -11.28 -22.36 3.82
C GLY A 58 -12.25 -23.43 3.39
N LEU A 59 -12.92 -23.98 4.39
CA LEU A 59 -14.06 -24.86 4.26
C LEU A 59 -15.33 -24.05 4.45
N VAL A 60 -16.35 -24.40 3.69
CA VAL A 60 -17.69 -23.84 3.81
C VAL A 60 -18.65 -24.98 4.04
N TRP A 61 -19.50 -24.83 5.04
CA TRP A 61 -20.67 -25.67 5.26
C TRP A 61 -21.90 -24.82 5.05
N GLY A 62 -22.86 -25.33 4.29
CA GLY A 62 -24.12 -24.63 4.04
C GLY A 62 -25.31 -25.54 4.27
N LYS A 63 -26.43 -24.95 4.66
CA LYS A 63 -27.74 -25.61 4.70
C LYS A 63 -28.81 -24.66 4.17
N ILE A 64 -29.61 -25.18 3.24
CA ILE A 64 -30.77 -24.48 2.67
C ILE A 64 -32.03 -24.99 3.35
N PHE A 65 -32.91 -24.06 3.70
CA PHE A 65 -34.27 -24.26 4.20
C PHE A 65 -35.24 -23.71 3.15
N ASP A 66 -36.55 -24.00 3.30
CA ASP A 66 -37.55 -23.71 2.27
C ASP A 66 -37.59 -22.24 1.79
N ASN A 67 -37.23 -21.29 2.68
CA ASN A 67 -37.28 -19.84 2.40
C ASN A 67 -35.99 -19.09 2.76
N TRP A 68 -34.92 -19.78 3.21
CA TRP A 68 -33.68 -19.14 3.63
C TRP A 68 -32.52 -20.14 3.67
N GLY A 69 -31.29 -19.67 3.64
CA GLY A 69 -30.09 -20.50 3.77
C GLY A 69 -29.15 -19.98 4.85
N LEU A 70 -28.34 -20.87 5.40
CA LEU A 70 -27.25 -20.53 6.30
C LEU A 70 -25.95 -21.10 5.75
N SER A 71 -24.92 -20.28 5.73
CA SER A 71 -23.56 -20.66 5.33
C SER A 71 -22.59 -20.32 6.45
N LEU A 72 -21.73 -21.27 6.81
CA LEU A 72 -20.65 -21.11 7.77
C LEU A 72 -19.34 -21.39 7.05
N SER A 73 -18.40 -20.46 7.15
CA SER A 73 -17.09 -20.52 6.51
C SER A 73 -16.02 -20.45 7.58
N LEU A 74 -15.04 -21.34 7.51
CA LEU A 74 -13.87 -21.35 8.37
C LEU A 74 -12.64 -21.52 7.49
N GLY A 75 -11.69 -20.59 7.59
CA GLY A 75 -10.50 -20.64 6.74
C GLY A 75 -9.33 -19.87 7.30
N TYR A 76 -8.20 -20.04 6.63
CA TYR A 76 -7.00 -19.26 6.84
C TYR A 76 -6.93 -18.15 5.80
N GLU A 77 -6.65 -16.95 6.28
CA GLU A 77 -6.48 -15.75 5.47
C GLU A 77 -5.05 -15.22 5.62
N SER A 78 -4.47 -14.83 4.49
CA SER A 78 -3.13 -14.26 4.39
C SER A 78 -3.20 -13.03 3.49
N GLN A 79 -2.75 -11.89 4.01
CA GLN A 79 -2.65 -10.65 3.27
C GLN A 79 -1.26 -10.09 3.46
N ILE A 80 -0.60 -9.75 2.36
CA ILE A 80 0.72 -9.11 2.39
C ILE A 80 0.52 -7.68 1.88
N TRP A 81 1.12 -6.71 2.54
CA TRP A 81 1.16 -5.30 2.12
C TRP A 81 2.58 -4.95 1.75
N LEU A 82 2.82 -4.70 0.47
CA LEU A 82 4.11 -4.27 -0.06
C LEU A 82 4.00 -2.80 -0.42
N ASN A 83 4.96 -2.01 0.06
CA ASN A 83 5.05 -0.58 -0.21
C ASN A 83 6.44 -0.26 -0.76
N LEU A 84 6.46 0.23 -2.00
CA LEU A 84 7.64 0.71 -2.69
C LEU A 84 7.53 2.22 -2.81
N GLN A 85 8.49 2.93 -2.24
CA GLN A 85 8.56 4.38 -2.27
C GLN A 85 9.86 4.80 -2.95
N GLU A 86 9.74 5.64 -3.97
CA GLU A 86 10.85 6.21 -4.71
C GLU A 86 10.84 7.73 -4.57
N ILE A 87 11.86 8.28 -3.91
CA ILE A 87 11.98 9.72 -3.65
C ILE A 87 13.09 10.29 -4.52
N TYR A 88 12.72 11.32 -5.27
CA TYR A 88 13.61 12.14 -6.08
C TYR A 88 13.77 13.51 -5.44
N SER A 89 14.99 13.85 -5.03
CA SER A 89 15.34 15.18 -4.52
C SER A 89 16.31 15.85 -5.49
N SER A 90 16.03 17.09 -5.89
CA SER A 90 16.99 17.95 -6.60
C SER A 90 17.32 19.18 -5.75
N PHE A 91 18.61 19.38 -5.47
CA PHE A 91 19.15 20.59 -4.84
C PHE A 91 19.77 21.48 -5.91
N LEU A 92 19.51 22.79 -5.85
CA LEU A 92 19.93 23.75 -6.87
C LEU A 92 21.27 24.43 -6.57
N GLU A 93 22.05 23.92 -5.62
CA GLU A 93 23.38 24.44 -5.32
C GLU A 93 24.44 23.40 -5.68
N THR A 94 25.39 23.84 -6.52
CA THR A 94 26.60 23.15 -7.02
C THR A 94 26.41 22.03 -8.06
N ASP A 95 26.66 22.39 -9.32
CA ASP A 95 26.84 21.54 -10.51
C ASP A 95 25.57 20.83 -11.07
N PRO A 96 25.09 21.16 -12.29
CA PRO A 96 23.98 20.46 -12.95
C PRO A 96 24.25 18.97 -13.23
N ARG A 97 25.47 18.47 -12.94
CA ARG A 97 25.87 17.06 -13.11
C ARG A 97 25.67 16.20 -11.87
N ASP A 98 25.49 16.76 -10.67
CA ASP A 98 25.73 16.01 -9.41
C ASP A 98 24.52 15.85 -8.45
N GLY A 99 23.34 16.34 -8.80
CA GLY A 99 22.28 16.54 -7.79
C GLY A 99 21.04 15.65 -7.82
N LYS A 100 21.03 14.44 -8.41
CA LYS A 100 19.84 13.56 -8.39
C LYS A 100 20.04 12.39 -7.44
N VAL A 101 19.68 12.55 -6.18
CA VAL A 101 19.66 11.45 -5.22
C VAL A 101 18.31 10.74 -5.30
N VAL A 102 18.34 9.47 -5.70
CA VAL A 102 17.17 8.57 -5.69
C VAL A 102 17.24 7.70 -4.44
N LEU A 103 16.28 7.85 -3.55
CA LEU A 103 16.16 7.00 -2.36
C LEU A 103 14.99 6.03 -2.57
N LEU A 104 15.32 4.73 -2.58
CA LEU A 104 14.33 3.66 -2.62
C LEU A 104 14.07 3.16 -1.20
N LYS A 105 12.84 3.30 -0.72
CA LYS A 105 12.38 2.70 0.55
C LYS A 105 11.39 1.58 0.24
N ARG A 106 11.59 0.43 0.86
CA ARG A 106 10.70 -0.73 0.75
C ARG A 106 10.21 -1.14 2.13
N GLY A 107 8.90 -1.25 2.28
CA GLY A 107 8.24 -1.80 3.47
C GLY A 107 7.39 -3.01 3.09
N ALA A 108 7.37 -4.01 3.97
CA ALA A 108 6.49 -5.17 3.86
C ALA A 108 5.81 -5.41 5.22
N LEU A 109 4.50 -5.58 5.23
CA LEU A 109 3.73 -5.97 6.40
C LEU A 109 2.85 -7.17 6.04
N GLY A 110 2.99 -8.27 6.76
CA GLY A 110 2.18 -9.48 6.57
C GLY A 110 1.12 -9.59 7.66
N LEU A 111 -0.13 -9.82 7.27
CA LEU A 111 -1.24 -10.15 8.14
C LEU A 111 -1.70 -11.56 7.83
N HIS A 112 -1.83 -12.37 8.87
CA HIS A 112 -2.21 -13.78 8.75
C HIS A 112 -3.17 -14.11 9.88
N GLY A 113 -4.24 -14.85 9.58
CA GLY A 113 -5.25 -15.13 10.58
C GLY A 113 -6.18 -16.27 10.22
N LEU A 114 -6.83 -16.82 11.25
CA LEU A 114 -8.00 -17.67 11.08
C LEU A 114 -9.24 -16.79 11.03
N ASN A 115 -10.10 -17.03 10.06
CA ASN A 115 -11.32 -16.29 9.84
C ASN A 115 -12.52 -17.25 9.88
N ALA A 116 -13.54 -16.86 10.62
CA ALA A 116 -14.81 -17.55 10.71
C ALA A 116 -15.93 -16.58 10.34
N MET A 117 -16.74 -16.95 9.34
CA MET A 117 -17.81 -16.12 8.83
C MET A 117 -19.12 -16.91 8.79
N VAL A 118 -20.21 -16.28 9.21
CA VAL A 118 -21.57 -16.82 9.15
C VAL A 118 -22.41 -15.91 8.28
N GLU A 119 -23.09 -16.48 7.30
CA GLU A 119 -23.90 -15.76 6.31
C GLU A 119 -25.32 -16.33 6.29
N LEU A 120 -26.31 -15.43 6.25
CA LEU A 120 -27.74 -15.73 6.09
C LEU A 120 -28.16 -15.33 4.67
N LEU A 121 -28.74 -16.28 3.95
CA LEU A 121 -29.24 -16.12 2.59
C LEU A 121 -30.78 -16.06 2.65
N PHE A 122 -31.40 -15.09 1.99
CA PHE A 122 -32.86 -14.91 1.91
C PHE A 122 -33.32 -14.96 0.46
#